data_AF-A0AA43A5Y5-F1
#
_entry.id   AF-A0AA43A5Y5-F1
#
_cell.length_a   1.000
_cell.length_b   1.000
_cell.length_c   1.000
_cell.angle_alpha   90.00
_cell.angle_beta   90.00
_cell.angle_gamma   90.00
#
_symmetry.space_group_name_H-M   'P 1'
#
loop_
_entity.id
_entity.type
_entity.pdbx_description
1 polymer ?
#
loop_
_entity_poly.entity_id
_entity_poly.type
_entity_poly.pdbx_seq_one_letter_code
_entity_poly.pdbx_strand_id
1 'polypeptide(L)' 'MKRLAILGSTGSIGVSTLEIVTEHPDCFEVVA' A
#
# COMPACT_ATOMS: atom_id res chain seq x y z
N MET A 1 8.95 9.02 -3.17
CA MET A 1 7.83 8.36 -3.87
C MET A 1 8.25 7.03 -4.49
N LYS A 2 7.76 5.92 -3.96
CA LYS A 2 7.83 4.58 -4.57
C LYS A 2 6.42 4.14 -4.95
N ARG A 3 6.27 3.58 -6.14
CA ARG A 3 4.97 3.14 -6.69
C ARG A 3 4.80 1.64 -6.45
N LEU A 4 3.68 1.26 -5.85
CA LEU A 4 3.40 -0.12 -5.42
C LEU A 4 2.19 -0.68 -6.17
N ALA A 5 2.27 -1.96 -6.54
CA ALA A 5 1.13 -2.76 -6.95
C ALA A 5 0.85 -3.82 -5.86
N ILE A 6 -0.38 -3.90 -5.34
CA ILE A 6 -0.75 -4.78 -4.24
C ILE A 6 -1.72 -5.87 -4.73
N LEU A 7 -1.16 -6.99 -5.14
CA LEU A 7 -1.91 -8.18 -5.52
C LEU A 7 -2.46 -8.87 -4.26
N GLY A 8 -3.79 -8.94 -4.13
CA GLY A 8 -4.44 -9.45 -2.93
C GLY A 8 -4.62 -8.40 -1.82
N SER A 9 -4.90 -7.15 -2.20
CA SER A 9 -5.10 -6.01 -1.30
C SER A 9 -6.19 -6.21 -0.23
N THR A 10 -7.13 -7.13 -0.44
CA THR A 10 -8.20 -7.45 0.53
C THR A 10 -7.81 -8.51 1.56
N GLY A 11 -6.67 -9.19 1.38
CA GLY A 11 -6.13 -10.12 2.37
C GLY A 11 -5.54 -9.39 3.56
N SER A 12 -5.28 -10.11 4.66
CA SER A 12 -4.69 -9.51 5.88
C SER A 12 -3.40 -8.72 5.59
N ILE A 13 -2.52 -9.28 4.76
CA ILE A 13 -1.27 -8.62 4.35
C ILE A 13 -1.56 -7.37 3.51
N GLY A 14 -2.52 -7.44 2.60
CA GLY A 14 -2.90 -6.31 1.74
C GLY A 14 -3.43 -5.14 2.55
N VAL A 15 -4.33 -5.40 3.49
CA VAL A 15 -4.91 -4.39 4.38
C VAL A 15 -3.83 -3.76 5.26
N SER A 16 -2.99 -4.56 5.93
CA SER A 16 -1.88 -4.03 6.74
C SER A 16 -0.86 -3.24 5.90
N THR A 17 -0.64 -3.63 4.64
CA THR A 17 0.23 -2.86 3.73
C THR A 17 -0.39 -1.50 3.40
N LEU A 18 -1.71 -1.43 3.19
CA LEU A 18 -2.42 -0.18 2.94
C LEU A 18 -2.41 0.77 4.14
N GLU A 19 -2.42 0.25 5.37
CA GLU A 19 -2.27 1.05 6.60
C GLU A 19 -0.92 1.80 6.58
N ILE A 20 0.18 1.10 6.28
CA ILE A 20 1.53 1.70 6.20
C ILE A 20 1.60 2.76 5.08
N VAL A 21 1.00 2.50 3.92
CA VAL A 21 0.96 3.50 2.83
C VAL A 21 0.20 4.75 3.25
N THR A 22 -0.88 4.59 4.01
CA THR A 22 -1.68 5.70 4.53
C THR A 22 -0.92 6.53 5.57
N GLU A 23 -0.08 5.88 6.39
CA GLU A 23 0.78 6.56 7.38
C GLU A 23 1.98 7.30 6.75
N HIS A 24 2.43 6.88 5.55
CA HIS A 24 3.59 7.43 4.86
C HIS A 24 3.30 7.85 3.40
N PRO A 25 2.38 8.79 3.18
CA PRO A 25 1.94 9.18 1.83
C PRO A 25 3.02 9.92 1.01
N ASP A 26 4.03 10.50 1.65
CA ASP A 26 5.20 11.12 1.00
C ASP A 26 6.18 10.08 0.46
N CYS A 27 6.16 8.88 1.04
CA CYS A 27 7.03 7.78 0.68
C CYS A 27 6.42 6.89 -0.40
N PHE A 28 5.11 6.61 -0.34
CA PHE A 28 4.46 5.55 -1.13
C PHE A 28 3.20 6.00 -1.86
N GLU A 29 2.96 5.37 -3.01
CA GLU A 29 1.76 5.55 -3.83
C GLU A 29 1.30 4.17 -4.35
N VAL A 30 0.05 3.78 -4.12
CA VAL A 30 -0.52 2.56 -4.71
C VAL A 30 -1.05 2.86 -6.10
N VAL A 31 -0.67 2.05 -7.08
CA VAL A 31 -1.03 2.27 -8.50
C VAL A 31 -1.77 1.11 -9.13
N ALA A 32 -1.79 -0.07 -8.49
CA ALA A 32 -2.52 -1.26 -8.92
C ALA A 32 -2.76 -2.22 -7.74
#